data_AF-E2XB03-F1
#
_entry.id   AF-E2XB03-F1
#
_cell.length_a   1.000
_cell.length_b   1.000
_cell.length_c   1.000
_cell.angle_alpha   90.00
_cell.angle_beta   90.00
_cell.angle_gamma   90.00
#
_symmetry.space_group_name_H-M   'P 1'
#
loop_
_entity.id
_entity.type
_entity.pdbx_description
1 polymer ?
#
loop_
_entity_poly.entity_id
_entity_poly.type
_entity_poly.pdbx_seq_one_letter_code
_entity_poly.pdbx_strand_id
1 'polypeptide(L)'
;MQNKLASGAWLGRQASLFPLCLVLYEFSTYIGNDMIQPGMLAVVEQYQAGIDWVPTSMTAYLAGGMFLQWLLGPLSDRIGRRPVMLAGVVWFIVTCLTILLAQNIEQFTLLRFL
;
A
#
# COMPACT_ATOMS: atom_id res chain seq x y z
N MET A 1 4.99 -43.49 -21.16
CA MET A 1 5.56 -42.23 -20.65
C MET A 1 5.50 -41.17 -21.75
N GLN A 2 4.48 -40.32 -21.75
CA GLN A 2 4.47 -39.09 -22.56
C GLN A 2 3.91 -37.97 -21.70
N ASN A 3 4.82 -37.27 -21.03
CA ASN A 3 4.54 -36.12 -20.20
C ASN A 3 4.43 -34.91 -21.13
N LYS A 4 3.22 -34.61 -21.63
CA LYS A 4 2.95 -33.34 -22.31
C LYS A 4 2.83 -32.26 -21.23
N LEU A 5 3.97 -31.71 -20.83
CA LEU A 5 4.05 -30.40 -20.20
C LEU A 5 3.40 -29.41 -21.18
N ALA A 6 2.16 -29.03 -20.91
CA ALA A 6 1.47 -27.97 -21.63
C ALA A 6 2.14 -26.63 -21.28
N SER A 7 3.26 -26.38 -21.95
CA SER A 7 3.90 -25.07 -22.03
C SER A 7 3.00 -24.12 -22.81
N GLY A 8 2.72 -22.94 -22.23
CA GLY A 8 2.40 -21.75 -23.02
C GLY A 8 0.93 -21.54 -23.41
N ALA A 9 -0.04 -21.92 -22.59
CA ALA A 9 -1.37 -21.33 -22.72
C ALA A 9 -1.30 -19.88 -22.23
N TRP A 10 -1.14 -18.94 -23.17
CA TRP A 10 -1.30 -17.52 -22.91
C TRP A 10 -2.67 -17.31 -22.25
N LEU A 11 -2.66 -17.05 -20.95
CA LEU A 11 -3.83 -16.65 -20.16
C LEU A 11 -4.48 -15.49 -20.93
N GLY A 12 -5.75 -15.66 -21.35
CA GLY A 12 -6.45 -14.64 -22.14
C GLY A 12 -6.37 -13.26 -21.49
N ARG A 13 -6.49 -12.18 -22.27
CA ARG A 13 -6.21 -10.78 -21.84
C ARG A 13 -6.75 -10.39 -20.45
N GLN A 14 -7.88 -10.96 -20.02
CA GLN A 14 -8.46 -10.72 -18.69
C GLN A 14 -7.75 -11.44 -17.54
N ALA A 15 -7.13 -12.59 -17.80
CA ALA A 15 -6.41 -13.40 -16.82
C ALA A 15 -4.98 -12.91 -16.54
N SER A 16 -4.38 -12.11 -17.43
CA SER A 16 -3.10 -11.43 -17.18
C SER A 16 -3.24 -10.06 -16.51
N LEU A 17 -4.38 -9.39 -16.67
CA LEU A 17 -4.64 -8.08 -16.06
C LEU A 17 -4.70 -8.13 -14.53
N PHE A 18 -5.29 -9.18 -13.96
CA PHE A 18 -5.41 -9.31 -12.51
C PHE A 18 -4.05 -9.41 -11.78
N PRO A 19 -3.13 -10.32 -12.17
CA PRO A 19 -1.77 -10.36 -11.61
C PRO A 19 -1.01 -9.05 -11.83
N LEU A 20 -1.16 -8.43 -13.00
CA LEU A 20 -0.51 -7.17 -13.31
C LEU A 20 -0.96 -6.05 -12.35
N CYS A 21 -2.26 -5.89 -12.14
CA CYS A 21 -2.79 -4.91 -11.18
C CYS A 21 -2.30 -5.17 -9.75
N LEU A 22 -2.17 -6.44 -9.36
CA LEU A 22 -1.65 -6.81 -8.05
C LEU A 22 -0.18 -6.43 -7.88
N VAL A 23 0.65 -6.72 -8.88
CA VAL A 23 2.06 -6.31 -8.90
C VAL A 23 2.20 -4.79 -8.88
N LEU A 24 1.38 -4.06 -9.64
CA LEU A 24 1.39 -2.60 -9.64
C LEU A 24 0.97 -2.02 -8.29
N TYR A 25 -0.04 -2.61 -7.64
CA TYR A 25 -0.47 -2.19 -6.32
C TYR A 25 0.63 -2.44 -5.27
N GLU A 26 1.19 -3.65 -5.26
CA GLU A 26 2.30 -4.00 -4.37
C GLU A 26 3.49 -3.05 -4.58
N PHE A 27 3.92 -2.87 -5.84
CA PHE A 27 4.97 -1.91 -6.18
C PHE A 27 4.67 -0.50 -5.66
N SER A 28 3.43 -0.02 -5.84
CA SER A 28 3.00 1.30 -5.36
C SER A 28 3.10 1.44 -3.84
N THR A 29 2.71 0.41 -3.08
CA THR A 29 2.82 0.41 -1.62
C THR A 29 4.28 0.35 -1.13
N TYR A 30 5.17 -0.34 -1.85
CA TYR A 30 6.59 -0.39 -1.51
C TYR A 30 7.29 0.96 -1.75
N ILE A 31 7.11 1.54 -2.94
CA ILE A 31 7.70 2.85 -3.25
C ILE A 31 7.11 3.96 -2.35
N GLY A 32 5.86 3.81 -1.91
CA GLY A 32 5.21 4.73 -0.98
C GLY A 32 5.92 4.84 0.38
N ASN A 33 6.69 3.83 0.77
CA ASN A 33 7.58 3.90 1.93
C ASN A 33 8.99 4.37 1.53
N ASP A 34 9.60 3.69 0.56
CA ASP A 34 11.03 3.86 0.25
C ASP A 34 11.34 5.21 -0.40
N MET A 35 10.44 5.76 -1.22
CA MET A 35 10.60 7.09 -1.80
C MET A 35 10.25 8.21 -0.83
N ILE A 36 9.38 7.96 0.16
CA ILE A 36 9.02 8.99 1.14
C ILE A 36 10.15 9.18 2.15
N GLN A 37 10.89 8.14 2.52
CA GLN A 37 11.96 8.25 3.52
C GLN A 37 13.00 9.37 3.23
N PRO A 38 13.56 9.51 2.01
CA PRO A 38 14.42 10.67 1.70
C PRO A 38 13.63 11.99 1.60
N GLY A 39 12.37 11.95 1.16
CA GLY A 39 11.48 13.11 1.11
C GLY A 39 11.07 13.63 2.49
N MET A 40 11.15 12.81 3.54
CA MET A 40 10.79 13.19 4.90
C MET A 40 11.63 14.36 5.42
N LEU A 41 12.87 14.54 4.94
CA LEU A 41 13.69 15.69 5.32
C LEU A 41 13.04 17.01 4.89
N ALA A 42 12.49 17.07 3.68
CA ALA A 42 11.75 18.24 3.21
C ALA A 42 10.41 18.41 3.96
N VAL A 43 9.75 17.30 4.32
CA VAL A 43 8.49 17.32 5.10
C VAL A 43 8.71 17.89 6.49
N VAL A 44 9.73 17.44 7.23
CA VAL A 44 10.00 17.96 8.59
C VAL A 44 10.45 19.42 8.55
N GLU A 45 11.18 19.84 7.51
CA GLU A 45 11.53 21.25 7.30
C GLU A 45 10.28 22.11 7.02
N GLN A 46 9.38 21.64 6.14
CA GLN A 46 8.13 22.33 5.80
C GLN A 46 7.20 22.48 7.01
N TYR A 47 7.08 21.46 7.84
CA TYR A 47 6.25 21.50 9.05
C TYR A 47 6.98 22.05 10.29
N GLN A 48 8.23 22.49 10.16
CA GLN A 48 9.09 22.94 11.27
C GLN A 48 9.13 21.93 12.43
N ALA A 49 9.16 20.64 12.09
CA ALA A 49 9.17 19.53 13.02
C ALA A 49 10.59 19.01 13.28
N GLY A 50 10.79 18.30 14.39
CA GLY A 50 12.06 17.66 14.70
C GLY A 50 12.41 16.52 13.72
N ILE A 51 13.70 16.28 13.52
CA ILE A 51 14.20 15.15 12.72
C ILE A 51 13.78 13.78 13.27
N ASP A 52 13.38 13.71 14.54
CA ASP A 52 12.87 12.51 15.21
C ASP A 52 11.57 11.98 14.56
N TRP A 53 10.88 12.81 13.76
CA TRP A 53 9.68 12.41 13.02
C TRP A 53 9.98 11.61 11.74
N VAL A 54 11.21 11.66 11.22
CA VAL A 54 11.64 10.92 10.03
C VAL A 54 11.50 9.39 10.22
N PRO A 55 12.05 8.75 11.28
CA PRO A 55 11.83 7.32 11.52
C PRO A 55 10.41 7.00 12.01
N THR A 56 9.73 7.96 12.65
CA THR A 56 8.34 7.80 13.10
C THR A 56 7.39 7.61 11.92
N SER A 57 7.64 8.27 10.79
CA SER A 57 6.90 8.10 9.52
C SER A 57 6.89 6.66 9.01
N MET A 58 8.05 5.98 9.01
CA MET A 58 8.15 4.57 8.63
C MET A 58 7.44 3.66 9.64
N THR A 59 7.60 3.96 10.93
CA THR A 59 6.98 3.19 12.01
C THR A 59 5.45 3.23 11.92
N ALA A 60 4.87 4.40 11.67
CA ALA A 60 3.44 4.59 11.47
C ALA A 60 2.92 3.77 10.28
N TYR A 61 3.63 3.81 9.15
CA TYR A 61 3.28 3.04 7.95
C TYR A 61 3.25 1.53 8.19
N LEU A 62 4.28 0.99 8.87
CA LEU A 62 4.33 -0.43 9.23
C LEU A 62 3.25 -0.81 10.24
N ALA A 63 2.98 0.05 11.24
CA ALA A 63 1.92 -0.17 12.21
C ALA A 63 0.54 -0.26 11.54
N GLY A 64 0.27 0.59 10.55
CA GLY A 64 -0.94 0.56 9.74
C GLY A 64 -1.12 -0.77 9.00
N GLY A 65 -0.06 -1.24 8.32
CA GLY A 65 -0.08 -2.52 7.61
C GLY A 65 -0.39 -3.72 8.53
N MET A 66 0.16 -3.73 9.75
CA MET A 66 -0.09 -4.79 10.72
C MET A 66 -1.51 -4.74 11.33
N PHE A 67 -2.14 -3.56 11.37
CA PHE A 67 -3.42 -3.35 12.06
C PHE A 67 -4.56 -4.21 11.50
N LEU A 68 -4.63 -4.35 10.17
CA LEU A 68 -5.69 -5.10 9.48
C LEU A 68 -5.26 -6.50 9.02
N GLN A 69 -3.97 -6.85 9.14
CA GLN A 69 -3.39 -8.10 8.62
C GLN A 69 -4.14 -9.36 9.12
N TRP A 70 -4.54 -9.38 10.40
CA TRP A 70 -5.24 -10.50 11.02
C TRP A 70 -6.71 -10.63 10.57
N LEU A 71 -7.33 -9.53 10.15
CA LEU A 71 -8.75 -9.46 9.78
C LEU A 71 -8.97 -9.69 8.27
N LEU A 72 -8.09 -9.14 7.44
CA LEU A 72 -8.25 -9.16 5.97
C LEU A 72 -8.28 -10.58 5.40
N GLY A 73 -7.57 -11.54 5.99
CA GLY A 73 -7.59 -12.94 5.58
C GLY A 73 -8.98 -13.58 5.70
N PRO A 74 -9.51 -13.78 6.93
CA PRO A 74 -10.83 -14.36 7.14
C PRO A 74 -11.97 -13.57 6.48
N LEU A 75 -11.85 -12.24 6.44
CA LEU A 75 -12.84 -11.39 5.79
C LEU A 75 -12.88 -11.65 4.28
N SER A 76 -11.72 -11.67 3.62
CA SER A 76 -11.58 -11.94 2.19
C SER A 76 -12.12 -13.31 1.77
N ASP A 77 -12.03 -14.31 2.64
CA ASP A 77 -12.60 -15.64 2.38
C ASP A 77 -14.14 -15.67 2.51
N ARG A 78 -14.75 -14.76 3.29
CA ARG A 78 -16.21 -14.69 3.46
C ARG A 78 -16.93 -13.83 2.44
N ILE A 79 -16.41 -12.62 2.17
CA ILE A 79 -17.02 -11.66 1.23
C ILE A 79 -16.46 -11.76 -0.19
N GLY A 80 -15.42 -12.57 -0.38
CA GLY A 80 -14.73 -12.77 -1.64
C GLY A 80 -13.49 -11.87 -1.79
N ARG A 81 -12.48 -12.39 -2.49
CA ARG A 81 -11.15 -11.75 -2.60
C ARG A 81 -11.15 -10.45 -3.41
N ARG A 82 -11.98 -10.38 -4.46
CA ARG A 82 -12.07 -9.21 -5.36
C ARG A 82 -12.54 -7.93 -4.67
N PRO A 83 -13.69 -7.90 -3.95
CA PRO A 83 -14.15 -6.67 -3.31
C PRO A 83 -13.19 -6.20 -2.21
N VAL A 84 -12.56 -7.10 -1.46
CA VAL A 84 -11.57 -6.73 -0.43
C VAL A 84 -10.33 -6.07 -1.03
N MET A 85 -9.78 -6.64 -2.11
CA MET A 85 -8.63 -6.06 -2.79
C MET A 85 -8.96 -4.66 -3.35
N LEU A 86 -10.11 -4.51 -4.02
CA LEU A 86 -10.53 -3.22 -4.56
C LEU A 86 -10.77 -2.18 -3.46
N ALA A 87 -11.36 -2.57 -2.33
CA ALA A 87 -11.53 -1.68 -1.18
C ALA A 87 -10.18 -1.18 -0.65
N GLY A 88 -9.17 -2.06 -0.54
CA GLY A 88 -7.81 -1.68 -0.13
C GLY A 88 -7.15 -0.72 -1.11
N VAL A 89 -7.29 -0.94 -2.42
CA VAL A 89 -6.77 -0.03 -3.45
C VAL A 89 -7.42 1.35 -3.36
N VAL A 90 -8.75 1.40 -3.23
CA VAL A 90 -9.49 2.66 -3.09
C VAL A 90 -9.06 3.39 -1.81
N TRP A 91 -8.92 2.65 -0.71
CA TRP A 91 -8.45 3.20 0.56
C TRP A 91 -7.07 3.84 0.42
N PHE A 92 -6.10 3.13 -0.17
CA PHE A 92 -4.76 3.64 -0.43
C PHE A 92 -4.76 4.92 -1.28
N ILE A 93 -5.59 4.97 -2.34
CA ILE A 93 -5.72 6.17 -3.17
C ILE A 93 -6.26 7.35 -2.35
N VAL A 94 -7.30 7.12 -1.56
CA VAL A 94 -7.92 8.17 -0.75
C VAL A 94 -6.96 8.69 0.32
N THR A 95 -6.22 7.82 1.03
CA THR A 95 -5.26 8.25 2.05
C THR A 95 -4.07 8.98 1.43
N CYS A 96 -3.55 8.51 0.28
CA CYS A 96 -2.51 9.21 -0.48
C CYS A 96 -2.93 10.60 -0.96
N LEU A 97 -4.20 10.82 -1.31
CA LEU A 97 -4.69 12.15 -1.67
C LEU A 97 -4.93 13.02 -0.44
N THR A 98 -5.44 12.43 0.64
CA THR A 98 -5.76 13.15 1.88
C THR A 98 -4.51 13.64 2.60
N ILE A 99 -3.37 12.95 2.47
CA ILE A 99 -2.09 13.38 3.07
C ILE A 99 -1.63 14.76 2.58
N LEU A 100 -2.05 15.19 1.39
CA LEU A 100 -1.76 16.52 0.85
C LEU A 100 -2.47 17.64 1.63
N LEU A 101 -3.52 17.31 2.37
CA LEU A 101 -4.31 18.23 3.19
C LEU A 101 -3.82 18.30 4.64
N ALA A 102 -2.77 17.55 5.01
CA ALA A 102 -2.21 17.57 6.34
C ALA A 102 -1.67 18.97 6.68
N GLN A 103 -1.99 19.48 7.87
CA GLN A 103 -1.59 20.82 8.30
C GLN A 103 -0.43 20.81 9.31
N ASN A 104 -0.17 19.65 9.92
CA ASN A 104 0.89 19.45 10.90
C ASN A 104 1.50 18.04 10.79
N ILE A 105 2.64 17.85 11.46
CA ILE A 105 3.39 16.59 11.40
C ILE A 105 2.62 15.43 12.07
N GLU A 106 1.78 15.70 13.06
CA GLU A 106 0.97 14.67 13.70
C GLU A 106 -0.12 14.15 12.74
N GLN A 107 -0.83 15.02 12.02
CA GLN A 107 -1.80 14.61 11.00
C GLN A 107 -1.11 13.87 9.85
N PHE A 108 0.05 14.34 9.42
CA PHE A 108 0.84 13.65 8.41
C PHE A 108 1.18 12.22 8.86
N THR A 109 1.65 12.06 10.10
CA THR A 109 2.00 10.76 10.68
C THR A 109 0.77 9.86 10.84
N LEU A 110 -0.37 10.41 11.25
CA LEU A 110 -1.64 9.68 11.31
C LEU A 110 -2.05 9.18 9.91
N LEU A 111 -1.95 10.03 8.89
CA LEU A 111 -2.27 9.66 7.51
C LEU A 111 -1.29 8.65 6.91
N ARG A 112 -0.08 8.52 7.46
CA ARG A 112 0.82 7.41 7.11
C ARG A 112 0.42 6.10 7.76
N PHE A 113 -0.24 6.14 8.92
CA PHE A 113 -0.77 4.95 9.57
C PHE A 113 -2.05 4.44 8.88
N LEU A 114 -2.87 5.34 8.34
CA LEU A 114 -4.10 5.01 7.63
C LEU A 114 -3.81 4.42 6.24
#